data_AF-A0A2S6S8Z8-F1
#
_entry.id   AF-A0A2S6S8Z8-F1
#
_cell.length_a   1.000
_cell.length_b   1.000
_cell.length_c   1.000
_cell.angle_alpha   90.00
_cell.angle_beta   90.00
_cell.angle_gamma   90.00
#
_symmetry.space_group_name_H-M   'P 1'
#
loop_
_entity.id
_entity.type
_entity.pdbx_description
1 polymer ?
#
loop_
_entity_poly.entity_id
_entity_poly.type
_entity_poly.pdbx_seq_one_letter_code
_entity_poly.pdbx_strand_id
1 'polypeptide(L)'
;MYILDFVGYFCFQFLQIYKYAVIFYVLLNMLISFNIVNNNNRFIFIILDFLYKLTEPLLYWIRKITPNFGAVDISPVILILTIEAIQYVMTKYGFF
;
A
#
# COMPACT_ATOMS: atom_id res chain seq x y z
N MET A 1 -25.72 12.07 -10.35
CA MET A 1 -25.51 11.91 -8.89
C MET A 1 -25.29 10.44 -8.58
N TYR A 2 -26.33 9.57 -8.55
CA TYR A 2 -26.19 8.14 -8.21
C TYR A 2 -25.07 7.34 -8.89
N ILE A 3 -24.84 7.53 -10.20
CA ILE A 3 -23.76 6.82 -10.93
C ILE A 3 -22.37 7.28 -10.49
N LEU A 4 -22.21 8.57 -10.19
CA LEU A 4 -20.93 9.13 -9.75
C LEU A 4 -20.59 8.60 -8.35
N ASP A 5 -21.59 8.58 -7.46
CA ASP A 5 -21.45 8.08 -6.08
C ASP A 5 -21.13 6.58 -6.07
N PHE A 6 -21.78 5.82 -6.97
CA PHE A 6 -21.50 4.39 -7.17
C PHE A 6 -20.05 4.17 -7.62
N VAL A 7 -19.59 4.87 -8.65
CA VAL A 7 -18.19 4.76 -9.12
C VAL A 7 -17.20 5.20 -8.04
N GLY A 8 -17.50 6.31 -7.34
CA GLY A 8 -16.72 6.81 -6.21
C GLY A 8 -16.56 5.77 -5.10
N TYR A 9 -17.64 5.04 -4.78
CA TYR A 9 -17.60 3.93 -3.83
C TYR A 9 -16.62 2.84 -4.24
N PHE A 10 -16.66 2.35 -5.48
CA PHE A 10 -15.71 1.34 -5.93
C PHE A 10 -14.27 1.84 -5.90
N CYS A 11 -14.01 3.07 -6.37
CA CYS A 11 -12.68 3.68 -6.29
C CYS A 11 -12.18 3.76 -4.84
N PHE A 12 -13.04 4.15 -3.89
CA PHE A 12 -12.71 4.19 -2.47
C PHE A 12 -12.33 2.80 -1.94
N GLN A 13 -13.09 1.76 -2.31
CA GLN A 13 -12.81 0.38 -1.91
C GLN A 13 -11.51 -0.16 -2.52
N PHE A 14 -11.21 0.16 -3.78
CA PHE A 14 -9.93 -0.23 -4.39
C PHE A 14 -8.74 0.40 -3.68
N LEU A 15 -8.82 1.69 -3.32
CA LEU A 15 -7.81 2.36 -2.51
C LEU A 15 -7.65 1.70 -1.14
N GLN A 16 -8.76 1.30 -0.50
CA GLN A 16 -8.75 0.62 0.78
C GLN A 16 -8.03 -0.75 0.70
N ILE A 17 -8.36 -1.55 -0.32
CA ILE A 17 -7.72 -2.86 -0.55
C ILE A 17 -6.23 -2.68 -0.82
N TYR A 18 -5.86 -1.71 -1.66
CA TYR A 18 -4.46 -1.42 -1.96
C TYR A 18 -3.67 -0.97 -0.72
N LYS A 19 -4.27 -0.13 0.14
CA LYS A 19 -3.68 0.25 1.44
C LYS A 19 -3.37 -0.96 2.31
N TYR A 20 -4.30 -1.89 2.45
CA TYR A 20 -4.06 -3.13 3.21
C TYR A 20 -3.00 -4.01 2.56
N ALA A 21 -2.91 -4.06 1.23
CA ALA A 21 -1.84 -4.78 0.53
C ALA A 21 -0.45 -4.18 0.85
N VAL A 22 -0.33 -2.85 0.88
CA VAL A 22 0.91 -2.16 1.30
C VAL A 22 1.27 -2.50 2.75
N ILE A 23 0.31 -2.44 3.66
CA ILE A 23 0.53 -2.79 5.07
C ILE A 23 0.99 -4.26 5.18
N PHE A 24 0.30 -5.17 4.50
CA PHE A 24 0.63 -6.59 4.54
C PHE A 24 2.02 -6.87 3.95
N TYR A 25 2.39 -6.20 2.86
CA TYR A 25 3.73 -6.27 2.29
C TYR A 25 4.82 -5.86 3.29
N VAL A 26 4.64 -4.74 3.98
CA VAL A 26 5.60 -4.25 4.98
C VAL A 26 5.71 -5.22 6.15
N LEU A 27 4.58 -5.68 6.69
CA LEU A 27 4.55 -6.65 7.78
C LEU A 27 5.23 -7.97 7.37
N LEU A 28 4.97 -8.48 6.17
CA LEU A 28 5.59 -9.71 5.68
C LEU A 28 7.12 -9.55 5.59
N ASN A 29 7.60 -8.44 5.03
CA ASN A 29 9.04 -8.14 4.97
C ASN A 29 9.66 -8.01 6.37
N MET A 30 8.95 -7.40 7.32
CA MET A 30 9.42 -7.28 8.70
C MET A 30 9.54 -8.66 9.37
N LEU A 31 8.55 -9.55 9.17
CA LEU A 31 8.58 -10.91 9.67
C LEU A 31 9.72 -11.73 9.06
N ILE A 32 9.99 -11.56 7.76
CA ILE A 32 11.12 -12.20 7.08
C ILE A 32 12.45 -11.66 7.65
N SER A 33 12.58 -10.34 7.82
CA SER A 33 13.77 -9.70 8.37
C SER A 33 14.07 -10.14 9.82
N PHE A 34 13.04 -10.44 10.60
CA PHE A 34 13.18 -10.99 11.95
C PHE A 34 13.31 -12.51 12.00
N ASN A 35 13.46 -13.17 10.84
CA ASN A 35 13.55 -14.64 10.71
C ASN A 35 12.33 -15.39 11.31
N ILE A 36 11.18 -14.74 11.42
CA ILE A 36 9.93 -15.36 11.89
C ILE A 36 9.29 -16.16 10.76
N VAL A 37 9.41 -15.66 9.52
CA VAL A 37 8.83 -16.26 8.31
C VAL A 37 9.94 -16.67 7.35
N ASN A 38 9.92 -17.93 6.91
CA ASN A 38 10.92 -18.46 6.00
C ASN A 38 10.53 -18.24 4.52
N ASN A 39 11.25 -17.37 3.83
CA ASN A 39 11.03 -17.06 2.42
C ASN A 39 11.38 -18.21 1.45
N ASN A 40 12.01 -19.29 1.92
CA ASN A 40 12.26 -20.48 1.09
C ASN A 40 10.99 -21.30 0.81
N ASN A 41 9.90 -21.04 1.54
CA ASN A 41 8.61 -21.65 1.24
C ASN A 41 8.03 -21.01 -0.02
N ARG A 42 7.78 -21.84 -1.05
CA ARG A 42 7.21 -21.42 -2.33
C ARG A 42 5.92 -20.61 -2.17
N PHE A 43 5.08 -20.92 -1.20
CA PHE A 43 3.84 -20.19 -0.94
C PHE A 43 4.11 -18.74 -0.49
N ILE A 44 5.03 -18.55 0.44
CA ILE A 44 5.43 -17.23 0.94
C ILE A 44 6.08 -16.41 -0.17
N PHE A 45 6.97 -17.05 -0.96
CA PHE A 45 7.61 -16.42 -2.09
C PHE A 45 6.60 -15.88 -3.11
N ILE A 46 5.57 -16.67 -3.48
CA ILE A 46 4.53 -16.25 -4.43
C ILE A 46 3.76 -15.03 -3.90
N ILE A 47 3.38 -15.05 -2.62
CA ILE A 47 2.67 -13.93 -1.99
C ILE A 47 3.55 -12.68 -1.97
N LEU A 48 4.80 -12.81 -1.54
CA LEU A 48 5.75 -11.71 -1.47
C LEU A 48 6.01 -11.11 -2.85
N ASP A 49 6.26 -11.93 -3.88
CA ASP A 49 6.49 -11.49 -5.26
C ASP A 49 5.27 -10.76 -5.83
N PHE A 50 4.05 -11.25 -5.56
CA PHE A 50 2.82 -10.58 -5.95
C PHE A 50 2.69 -9.19 -5.30
N LEU A 51 2.88 -9.12 -3.98
CA LEU A 51 2.80 -7.87 -3.22
C LEU A 51 3.90 -6.88 -3.63
N TYR A 52 5.11 -7.38 -3.89
CA TYR A 52 6.23 -6.60 -4.41
C TYR A 52 5.85 -5.95 -5.74
N LYS A 53 5.42 -6.74 -6.72
CA LYS A 53 5.00 -6.23 -8.04
C LYS A 53 3.85 -5.22 -7.95
N LEU A 54 2.94 -5.43 -7.00
CA LEU A 54 1.79 -4.55 -6.78
C LEU A 54 2.19 -3.21 -6.16
N THR A 55 3.09 -3.22 -5.17
CA THR A 55 3.38 -2.05 -4.33
C THR A 55 4.65 -1.29 -4.74
N GLU A 56 5.64 -2.00 -5.27
CA GLU A 56 6.97 -1.48 -5.57
C GLU A 56 6.96 -0.29 -6.54
N PRO A 57 6.15 -0.24 -7.61
CA PRO A 57 6.17 0.89 -8.52
C PRO A 57 5.93 2.23 -7.79
N LEU A 58 4.91 2.30 -6.92
CA LEU A 58 4.62 3.52 -6.16
C LEU A 58 5.63 3.76 -5.04
N LEU A 59 6.05 2.71 -4.32
CA LEU A 59 7.07 2.84 -3.27
C LEU A 59 8.41 3.32 -3.83
N TYR A 60 8.79 2.88 -5.03
CA TYR A 60 10.00 3.32 -5.72
C TYR A 60 9.94 4.81 -6.07
N TRP A 61 8.82 5.29 -6.59
CA TRP A 61 8.63 6.72 -6.87
C TRP A 61 8.72 7.57 -5.60
N ILE A 62 8.15 7.09 -4.49
CA ILE A 62 8.24 7.78 -3.21
C ILE A 62 9.69 7.78 -2.70
N ARG A 63 10.40 6.65 -2.77
CA ARG A 63 11.82 6.56 -2.37
C ARG A 63 12.72 7.54 -3.10
N LYS A 64 12.40 7.89 -4.35
CA LYS A 64 13.17 8.87 -5.12
C LYS A 64 13.07 10.30 -4.59
N ILE A 65 11.95 10.64 -3.94
CA ILE A 65 11.71 11.99 -3.44
C ILE A 65 11.98 12.10 -1.94
N THR A 66 11.97 10.98 -1.21
CA THR A 66 12.27 10.96 0.21
C THR A 66 13.78 10.99 0.48
N PRO A 67 14.24 11.74 1.50
CA PRO A 67 15.59 11.59 2.01
C PRO A 67 15.86 10.14 2.42
N ASN A 68 17.12 9.72 2.33
CA ASN A 68 17.49 8.38 2.76
C ASN A 68 17.58 8.32 4.29
N PHE A 69 16.67 7.61 4.95
CA PHE A 69 16.59 7.49 6.40
C PHE A 69 17.45 6.34 6.98
N GLY A 70 18.45 5.87 6.22
CA GLY A 70 19.32 4.78 6.64
C GLY A 70 18.62 3.44 6.54
N ALA A 71 18.38 2.77 7.68
CA ALA A 71 17.87 1.40 7.72
C ALA A 71 16.35 1.28 7.61
N VAL A 72 15.60 2.38 7.73
CA VAL A 72 14.13 2.37 7.76
C VAL A 72 13.57 2.97 6.48
N ASP A 73 12.76 2.21 5.75
CA ASP A 73 12.01 2.71 4.62
C ASP A 73 10.71 3.38 5.09
N ILE A 74 10.63 4.71 4.98
CA ILE A 74 9.45 5.52 5.36
C ILE A 74 8.42 5.58 4.22
N SER A 75 8.80 5.14 3.02
CA SER A 75 7.97 5.24 1.82
C SER A 75 6.60 4.58 1.93
N PRO A 76 6.46 3.41 2.59
CA PRO A 76 5.14 2.81 2.81
C PRO A 76 4.23 3.68 3.67
N VAL A 77 4.76 4.36 4.69
CA VAL A 77 3.98 5.28 5.54
C VAL A 77 3.48 6.45 4.71
N ILE A 78 4.35 7.05 3.89
CA ILE A 78 3.98 8.16 3.00
C ILE A 78 2.94 7.73 1.97
N LEU A 79 3.06 6.53 1.41
CA LEU A 79 2.07 5.97 0.50
C LEU A 79 0.70 5.82 1.17
N ILE A 80 0.67 5.25 2.38
CA ILE A 80 -0.55 5.09 3.17
C ILE A 80 -1.19 6.46 3.47
N LEU A 81 -0.40 7.43 3.92
CA LEU A 81 -0.90 8.78 4.19
C LEU A 81 -1.48 9.46 2.95
N THR A 82 -0.85 9.24 1.79
CA THR A 82 -1.36 9.75 0.50
C THR A 82 -2.69 9.12 0.14
N ILE A 83 -2.85 7.81 0.33
CA ILE A 83 -4.11 7.10 0.10
C ILE A 83 -5.20 7.62 1.05
N GLU A 84 -4.90 7.76 2.34
CA GLU A 84 -5.82 8.32 3.34
C GLU A 84 -6.26 9.75 2.98
N ALA A 85 -5.32 10.59 2.50
CA ALA A 85 -5.64 11.95 2.07
C ALA A 85 -6.59 11.96 0.87
N ILE A 86 -6.37 11.08 -0.12
CA ILE A 86 -7.27 10.93 -1.27
C ILE A 86 -8.65 10.45 -0.81
N GLN A 87 -8.69 9.42 0.04
CA GLN A 87 -9.94 8.90 0.61
C GLN A 87 -10.71 9.96 1.41
N TYR A 88 -10.02 10.80 2.19
CA TYR A 88 -10.63 11.92 2.91
C TYR A 88 -11.28 12.93 1.96
N VAL A 89 -10.58 13.32 0.89
CA VAL A 89 -11.12 14.23 -0.14
C VAL A 89 -12.34 13.61 -0.82
N MET A 90 -12.28 12.32 -1.18
CA MET A 90 -13.42 11.60 -1.76
C MET A 90 -14.64 11.62 -0.84
N THR A 91 -14.47 11.29 0.44
CA THR A 91 -15.55 11.32 1.43
C THR A 91 -16.13 12.72 1.61
N LYS A 92 -15.28 13.75 1.60
CA LYS A 92 -15.70 15.14 1.85
C LYS A 92 -16.40 15.81 0.66
N TYR A 93 -16.09 15.42 -0.58
CA TYR A 93 -16.60 16.11 -1.76
C TYR A 93 -17.37 15.20 -2.74
N GLY A 94 -17.24 13.88 -2.63
CA GLY A 94 -17.77 12.91 -3.60
C GLY A 94 -18.95 12.06 -3.13
N PHE A 95 -19.38 12.18 -1.86
CA PHE A 95 -20.51 11.44 -1.29
C PHE A 95 -21.58 12.36 -0.66
N PHE A 96 -21.70 13.60 -1.15
CA PHE A 96 -22.75 14.55 -0.76
C PHE A 96 -23.83 14.69 -1.84
#